data_AF-A0AAV4ZVB9-F1
#
_entry.id   AF-A0AAV4ZVB9-F1
#
_cell.length_a   1.000
_cell.length_b   1.000
_cell.length_c   1.000
_cell.angle_alpha   90.00
_cell.angle_beta   90.00
_cell.angle_gamma   90.00
#
_symmetry.space_group_name_H-M   'P 1'
#
loop_
_entity.id
_entity.type
_entity.pdbx_description
1 polymer ?
#
loop_
_entity_poly.entity_id
_entity_poly.type
_entity_poly.pdbx_seq_one_letter_code
_entity_poly.pdbx_strand_id
1 'polypeptide(L)'
;MIGWRRFACAWGLATGVTGCLHVPDVPGYATVPFTLHLPSGERLTGSVTTRLLRREFYATDGRTTCSGLFHPSGAGLPASVGANCSNGQRGTGSADGTSSFAGSGTLRMDGGSATFRYGEAIQGG
;
A
#
# COMPACT_ATOMS: atom_id res chain seq x y z
N MET A 1 -20.90 25.25 -8.76
CA MET A 1 -20.51 23.89 -9.21
C MET A 1 -20.59 22.98 -7.99
N ILE A 2 -21.48 22.00 -8.00
CA ILE A 2 -21.85 21.14 -6.87
C ILE A 2 -20.93 19.92 -6.84
N GLY A 3 -20.11 19.80 -5.80
CA GLY A 3 -19.25 18.64 -5.55
C GLY A 3 -19.95 17.65 -4.63
N TRP A 4 -20.42 16.55 -5.20
CA TRP A 4 -21.15 15.49 -4.48
C TRP A 4 -20.14 14.50 -3.87
N ARG A 5 -19.86 14.59 -2.56
CA ARG A 5 -19.10 13.58 -1.81
C ARG A 5 -20.08 12.63 -1.13
N ARG A 6 -20.08 11.37 -1.54
CA ARG A 6 -20.87 10.30 -0.90
C ARG A 6 -20.23 9.95 0.44
N PHE A 7 -20.97 10.23 1.52
CA PHE A 7 -20.66 9.77 2.87
C PHE A 7 -21.09 8.31 3.01
N ALA A 8 -20.14 7.40 3.19
CA ALA A 8 -20.42 6.08 3.73
C ALA A 8 -20.06 6.09 5.23
N CYS A 9 -20.96 6.62 6.05
CA CYS A 9 -20.88 6.42 7.50
C CYS A 9 -21.39 5.01 7.81
N ALA A 10 -20.49 4.07 8.09
CA ALA A 10 -20.86 2.82 8.73
C ALA A 10 -21.22 3.13 10.19
N TRP A 11 -22.52 3.11 10.49
CA TRP A 11 -23.03 3.23 11.85
C TRP A 11 -22.80 1.89 12.57
N GLY A 12 -21.80 1.86 13.45
CA GLY A 12 -21.55 0.79 14.40
C GLY A 12 -21.27 1.39 15.77
N LEU A 13 -22.24 1.24 16.68
CA LEU A 13 -22.27 1.77 18.03
C LEU A 13 -21.14 1.18 18.91
N ALA A 14 -20.32 2.02 19.52
CA ALA A 14 -19.88 1.90 20.91
C ALA A 14 -19.03 3.10 21.31
N THR A 15 -19.44 3.73 22.40
CA THR A 15 -18.81 4.89 23.05
C THR A 15 -17.35 4.63 23.40
N GLY A 16 -16.46 5.50 22.92
CA GLY A 16 -15.08 5.54 23.37
C GLY A 16 -14.22 6.39 22.43
N VAL A 17 -13.96 7.62 22.84
CA VAL A 17 -13.05 8.61 22.26
C VAL A 17 -13.26 8.99 20.78
N THR A 18 -13.64 10.26 20.62
CA THR A 18 -13.48 11.08 19.43
C THR A 18 -12.12 10.83 18.80
N GLY A 19 -12.12 10.24 17.62
CA GLY A 19 -10.89 9.89 16.91
C GLY A 19 -11.22 9.19 15.62
N CYS A 20 -11.83 9.89 14.66
CA CYS A 20 -11.26 9.74 13.32
C CYS A 20 -9.79 10.03 13.53
N LEU A 21 -8.91 9.00 13.48
CA LEU A 21 -7.49 9.24 13.41
C LEU A 21 -7.27 10.04 12.13
N HIS A 22 -7.42 11.35 12.23
CA HIS A 22 -6.66 12.30 11.48
C HIS A 22 -5.25 12.05 11.97
N VAL A 23 -4.59 11.06 11.36
CA VAL A 23 -3.14 10.95 11.44
C VAL A 23 -2.68 12.27 10.84
N PRO A 24 -2.13 13.22 11.63
CA PRO A 24 -1.56 14.41 11.04
C PRO A 24 -0.50 13.91 10.06
N ASP A 25 -0.61 14.33 8.80
CA ASP A 25 0.42 14.14 7.80
C ASP A 25 1.65 14.90 8.32
N VAL A 26 2.48 14.22 9.10
CA VAL A 26 3.72 14.78 9.61
C VAL A 26 4.60 14.96 8.37
N PRO A 27 5.00 16.20 8.01
CA PRO A 27 5.81 16.41 6.82
C PRO A 27 7.12 15.63 6.96
N GLY A 28 7.23 14.55 6.18
CA GLY A 28 8.42 13.69 6.12
C GLY A 28 8.21 12.21 6.46
N TYR A 29 7.07 11.80 7.04
CA TYR A 29 6.84 10.41 7.43
C TYR A 29 5.36 9.99 7.32
N ALA A 30 5.00 9.22 6.29
CA ALA A 30 3.67 8.60 6.22
C ALA A 30 3.79 7.07 6.09
N THR A 31 3.02 6.37 6.91
CA THR A 31 2.70 4.96 6.71
C THR A 31 1.33 4.93 6.07
N VAL A 32 1.27 4.43 4.85
CA VAL A 32 0.04 4.38 4.05
C VAL A 32 -0.40 2.94 3.86
N PRO A 33 -1.71 2.68 3.70
CA PRO A 33 -2.19 1.34 3.44
C PRO A 33 -1.55 0.77 2.16
N PHE A 34 -1.32 -0.54 2.14
CA PHE A 34 -0.72 -1.25 1.02
C PHE A 34 -1.50 -2.54 0.75
N THR A 35 -1.72 -2.85 -0.52
CA THR A 35 -2.36 -4.10 -0.94
C THR A 35 -1.53 -4.74 -2.04
N LEU A 36 -1.31 -6.05 -1.94
CA LEU A 36 -0.57 -6.85 -2.91
C LEU A 36 -1.45 -8.02 -3.36
N HIS A 37 -1.60 -8.16 -4.67
CA HIS A 37 -2.28 -9.26 -5.31
C HIS A 37 -1.22 -10.21 -5.89
N LEU A 38 -1.10 -11.39 -5.29
CA LEU A 38 -0.18 -12.43 -5.71
C LEU A 38 -0.72 -13.10 -7.01
N PRO A 39 0.16 -13.72 -7.83
CA PRO A 39 -0.26 -14.44 -9.03
C PRO A 39 -1.08 -15.70 -8.70
N SER A 40 -0.99 -16.21 -7.47
CA SER A 40 -1.87 -17.26 -6.94
C SER A 40 -3.32 -16.82 -6.77
N GLY A 41 -3.61 -15.52 -6.87
CA GLY A 41 -4.94 -14.93 -6.64
C GLY A 41 -5.17 -14.44 -5.20
N GLU A 42 -4.22 -14.70 -4.30
CA GLU A 42 -4.29 -14.22 -2.92
C GLU A 42 -4.09 -12.71 -2.84
N ARG A 43 -4.86 -12.06 -1.96
CA ARG A 43 -4.76 -10.62 -1.68
C ARG A 43 -4.21 -10.41 -0.29
N LEU A 44 -3.01 -9.87 -0.23
CA LEU A 44 -2.34 -9.47 0.99
C LEU A 44 -2.61 -8.00 1.27
N THR A 45 -2.80 -7.66 2.53
CA THR A 45 -3.05 -6.28 2.97
C THR A 45 -2.10 -5.90 4.09
N GLY A 46 -1.74 -4.63 4.16
CA GLY A 46 -0.89 -4.13 5.21
C GLY A 46 -0.56 -2.66 4.99
N SER A 47 0.70 -2.31 5.16
CA SER A 47 1.13 -0.93 5.06
C SER A 47 2.52 -0.80 4.43
N VAL A 48 2.76 0.33 3.78
CA VAL A 48 4.08 0.73 3.30
C VAL A 48 4.48 2.00 4.01
N THR A 49 5.73 2.02 4.44
CA THR A 49 6.32 3.14 5.17
C THR A 49 7.33 3.80 4.24
N THR A 50 7.08 5.05 3.86
CA THR A 50 7.89 5.79 2.88
C THR A 50 8.84 6.79 3.54
N ARG A 51 9.49 6.39 4.66
CA ARG A 51 10.45 7.26 5.36
C ARG A 51 11.77 7.32 4.59
N LEU A 52 12.43 8.49 4.58
CA LEU A 52 13.73 8.74 3.94
C LEU A 52 14.81 7.66 4.22
N LEU A 53 14.78 7.02 5.40
CA LEU A 53 15.77 6.01 5.82
C LEU A 53 15.22 4.57 5.90
N ARG A 54 13.90 4.38 5.97
CA ARG A 54 13.27 3.06 5.98
C ARG A 54 12.12 3.07 5.00
N ARG A 55 12.37 2.41 3.88
CA ARG A 55 11.46 2.36 2.76
C ARG A 55 11.08 0.91 2.58
N GLU A 56 10.19 0.45 3.44
CA GLU A 56 9.80 -0.95 3.57
C GLU A 56 8.29 -1.07 3.55
N PHE A 57 7.79 -2.12 2.92
CA PHE A 57 6.39 -2.51 3.01
C PHE A 57 6.23 -3.82 3.76
N TYR A 58 5.03 -4.01 4.27
CA TYR A 58 4.57 -5.22 4.91
C TYR A 58 3.13 -5.50 4.48
N ALA A 59 2.85 -6.73 4.04
CA ALA A 59 1.53 -7.17 3.64
C ALA A 59 1.29 -8.62 4.07
N THR A 60 0.11 -8.93 4.59
CA THR A 60 -0.28 -10.27 5.04
C THR A 60 -1.76 -10.52 4.80
N ASP A 61 -2.15 -11.79 4.66
CA ASP A 61 -3.54 -12.27 4.73
C ASP A 61 -3.78 -13.13 5.99
N GLY A 62 -2.81 -13.20 6.90
CA GLY A 62 -2.84 -14.06 8.09
C GLY A 62 -2.26 -15.47 7.87
N ARG A 63 -1.97 -15.88 6.62
CA ARG A 63 -1.29 -17.14 6.28
C ARG A 63 0.06 -16.89 5.63
N THR A 64 0.08 -16.04 4.62
CA THR A 64 1.27 -15.63 3.87
C THR A 64 1.59 -14.18 4.24
N THR A 65 2.87 -13.91 4.46
CA THR A 65 3.34 -12.56 4.76
C THR A 65 4.44 -12.19 3.79
N CYS A 66 4.28 -11.07 3.10
CA CYS A 66 5.27 -10.51 2.20
C CYS A 66 5.77 -9.16 2.73
N SER A 67 7.08 -8.97 2.69
CA SER A 67 7.71 -7.71 3.08
C SER A 67 8.91 -7.43 2.20
N GLY A 68 9.34 -6.18 2.17
CA GLY A 68 10.62 -5.83 1.56
C GLY A 68 10.74 -4.36 1.22
N LEU A 69 11.77 -4.04 0.44
CA LEU A 69 12.16 -2.67 0.15
C LEU A 69 11.25 -2.04 -0.89
N PHE A 70 10.81 -0.82 -0.61
CA PHE A 70 9.98 0.01 -1.47
C PHE A 70 10.69 1.33 -1.68
N HIS A 71 11.22 1.63 -2.85
CA HIS A 71 11.88 2.90 -3.12
C HIS A 71 10.91 3.85 -3.82
N PRO A 72 10.22 4.75 -3.09
CA PRO A 72 9.41 5.77 -3.74
C PRO A 72 10.34 6.67 -4.55
N SER A 73 10.02 6.83 -5.82
CA SER A 73 10.53 7.93 -6.63
C SER A 73 9.43 8.99 -6.74
N GLY A 74 9.82 10.24 -7.03
CA GLY A 74 8.87 11.34 -7.17
C GLY A 74 7.85 11.11 -8.28
N ALA A 75 6.81 11.93 -8.34
CA ALA A 75 5.78 11.83 -9.38
C ALA A 75 6.42 11.78 -10.78
N GLY A 76 6.07 10.75 -11.57
CA GLY A 76 6.57 10.54 -12.94
C GLY A 76 7.90 9.77 -13.05
N LEU A 77 8.46 9.27 -11.95
CA LEU A 77 9.58 8.34 -11.96
C LEU A 77 9.12 6.94 -11.53
N PRO A 78 9.73 5.85 -12.05
CA PRO A 78 9.41 4.50 -11.62
C PRO A 78 9.96 4.27 -10.21
N ALA A 79 9.10 3.90 -9.27
CA ALA A 79 9.50 3.43 -7.94
C ALA A 79 9.92 1.97 -8.05
N SER A 80 10.87 1.48 -7.25
CA SER A 80 11.28 0.07 -7.29
C SER A 80 10.84 -0.68 -6.04
N VAL A 81 10.33 -1.89 -6.20
CA VAL A 81 9.78 -2.69 -5.10
C VAL A 81 10.38 -4.08 -5.14
N GLY A 82 10.89 -4.56 -4.00
CA GLY A 82 11.35 -5.93 -3.80
C GLY A 82 10.50 -6.61 -2.73
N ALA A 83 9.87 -7.73 -3.07
CA ALA A 83 9.02 -8.52 -2.20
C ALA A 83 9.72 -9.83 -1.83
N ASN A 84 9.65 -10.19 -0.55
CA ASN A 84 10.04 -11.49 -0.02
C ASN A 84 8.90 -12.02 0.86
N CYS A 85 8.38 -13.19 0.49
CA CYS A 85 7.21 -13.79 1.10
C CYS A 85 7.57 -15.01 1.94
N SER A 86 6.82 -15.23 3.02
CA SER A 86 7.02 -16.36 3.95
C SER A 86 6.82 -17.73 3.31
N ASN A 87 6.11 -17.79 2.18
CA ASN A 87 5.93 -19.00 1.36
C ASN A 87 7.13 -19.28 0.43
N GLY A 88 8.22 -18.50 0.54
CA GLY A 88 9.43 -18.64 -0.28
C GLY A 88 9.40 -17.87 -1.60
N GLN A 89 8.27 -17.28 -1.99
CA GLN A 89 8.18 -16.48 -3.21
C GLN A 89 8.94 -15.16 -3.05
N ARG A 90 9.65 -14.78 -4.10
CA ARG A 90 10.30 -13.47 -4.19
C ARG A 90 9.88 -12.79 -5.48
N GLY A 91 9.99 -11.47 -5.47
CA GLY A 91 9.73 -10.71 -6.67
C GLY A 91 10.30 -9.31 -6.62
N THR A 92 10.50 -8.75 -7.80
CA THR A 92 10.93 -7.36 -7.96
C THR A 92 10.11 -6.70 -9.05
N GLY A 93 9.90 -5.40 -8.95
CA GLY A 93 9.18 -4.68 -9.97
C GLY A 93 9.18 -3.19 -9.73
N SER A 94 8.32 -2.51 -10.49
CA SER A 94 8.25 -1.06 -10.49
C SER A 94 6.84 -0.58 -10.17
N ALA A 95 6.76 0.56 -9.50
CA ALA A 95 5.51 1.31 -9.30
C ALA A 95 5.52 2.58 -10.15
N ASP A 96 4.36 2.87 -10.73
CA ASP A 96 4.02 4.20 -11.19
C ASP A 96 3.47 4.96 -9.98
N GLY A 97 4.32 5.79 -9.39
CA GLY A 97 3.94 6.66 -8.28
C GLY A 97 3.14 7.85 -8.80
N THR A 98 1.88 7.98 -8.37
CA THR A 98 1.13 9.23 -8.56
C THR A 98 1.59 10.28 -7.55
N SER A 99 2.11 9.84 -6.40
CA SER A 99 2.83 10.65 -5.42
C SER A 99 3.78 9.78 -4.58
N SER A 100 4.53 10.40 -3.67
CA SER A 100 5.35 9.68 -2.68
C SER A 100 4.53 8.83 -1.70
N PHE A 101 3.21 8.99 -1.68
CA PHE A 101 2.30 8.35 -0.73
C PHE A 101 1.15 7.58 -1.40
N ALA A 102 1.00 7.67 -2.73
CA ALA A 102 0.00 6.93 -3.48
C ALA A 102 0.55 6.47 -4.83
N GLY A 103 0.12 5.29 -5.26
CA GLY A 103 0.52 4.73 -6.54
C GLY A 103 0.16 3.26 -6.68
N SER A 104 0.54 2.71 -7.82
CA SER A 104 0.32 1.30 -8.13
C SER A 104 1.41 0.77 -9.04
N GLY A 105 1.63 -0.54 -9.01
CA GLY A 105 2.67 -1.15 -9.81
C GLY A 105 2.48 -2.63 -10.00
N THR A 106 3.48 -3.21 -10.68
CA THR A 106 3.55 -4.65 -10.92
C THR A 106 4.87 -5.19 -10.39
N LEU A 107 4.81 -6.40 -9.85
CA LEU A 107 5.93 -7.17 -9.31
C LEU A 107 6.06 -8.43 -10.15
N ARG A 108 7.23 -8.67 -10.73
CA ARG A 108 7.56 -9.96 -11.33
C ARG A 108 7.97 -10.89 -10.21
N MET A 109 7.17 -11.91 -9.91
CA MET A 109 7.45 -12.90 -8.89
C MET A 109 7.74 -14.27 -9.49
N ASP A 110 8.34 -15.17 -8.71
CA ASP A 110 8.68 -16.53 -9.16
C ASP A 110 7.48 -17.32 -9.71
N GLY A 111 6.26 -17.03 -9.24
CA GLY A 111 5.02 -17.67 -9.68
C GLY A 111 4.20 -16.88 -10.73
N GLY A 112 4.68 -15.73 -11.19
CA GLY A 112 3.96 -14.88 -12.13
C GLY A 112 3.96 -13.40 -11.76
N SER A 113 3.16 -12.60 -12.46
CA SER A 113 3.05 -11.16 -12.20
C SER A 113 2.06 -10.89 -11.07
N ALA A 114 2.53 -10.19 -10.04
CA ALA A 114 1.72 -9.63 -8.97
C ALA A 114 1.45 -8.15 -9.23
N THR A 115 0.37 -7.62 -8.67
CA THR A 115 0.08 -6.17 -8.73
C THR A 115 -0.05 -5.62 -7.32
N PHE A 116 0.34 -4.36 -7.13
CA PHE A 116 0.21 -3.73 -5.82
C PHE A 116 -0.31 -2.30 -5.95
N ARG A 117 -0.96 -1.83 -4.89
CA ARG A 117 -1.51 -0.48 -4.75
C ARG A 117 -1.20 0.02 -3.35
N TYR A 118 -0.94 1.32 -3.20
CA TYR A 118 -0.68 1.93 -1.91
C TYR A 118 -1.32 3.31 -1.77
N GLY A 119 -1.62 3.68 -0.52
CA GLY A 119 -2.28 4.92 -0.16
C GLY A 119 -3.63 5.11 -0.85
N GLU A 120 -3.90 6.36 -1.24
CA GLU A 120 -5.16 6.76 -1.89
C GLU A 120 -5.45 5.99 -3.19
N ALA A 121 -4.42 5.44 -3.83
CA ALA A 121 -4.61 4.61 -5.00
C ALA A 121 -5.40 3.32 -4.71
N ILE A 122 -5.56 2.90 -3.45
CA ILE A 122 -6.37 1.72 -3.08
C ILE A 122 -7.88 1.99 -3.22
N GLN A 123 -8.33 3.23 -2.99
CA GLN A 123 -9.76 3.57 -2.98
C GLN A 123 -10.34 3.89 -4.36
N GLY A 124 -9.49 4.20 -5.35
CA GLY A 124 -9.91 4.54 -6.72
C GLY A 124 -10.10 3.33 -7.65
N GLY A 125 -10.49 2.17 -7.13
CA GLY A 125 -10.67 0.91 -7.88
C GLY A 125 -12.12 0.54 -8.06
#